data_AF-A0A1C6TNU2-F1
#
_entry.id   AF-A0A1C6TNU2-F1
#
_cell.length_a   1.000
_cell.length_b   1.000
_cell.length_c   1.000
_cell.angle_alpha   90.00
_cell.angle_beta   90.00
_cell.angle_gamma   90.00
#
_symmetry.space_group_name_H-M   'P 1'
#
loop_
_entity.id
_entity.type
_entity.pdbx_description
1 polymer ?
#
loop_
_entity_poly.entity_id
_entity_poly.type
_entity_poly.pdbx_seq_one_letter_code
_entity_poly.pdbx_strand_id
1 'polypeptide(L)' 'MTTIEAYGERLAEPGERCTCGRAAVKVFTGGPWGDTGYCGLPDGGQRGPCTFCGGPRHQGRCPVYKLRPDGS' A
#
# COMPACT_ATOMS: atom_id res chain seq x y z
N MET A 1 20.95 -21.80 -5.34
CA MET A 1 19.71 -21.88 -4.55
C MET A 1 18.98 -20.57 -4.77
N THR A 2 17.97 -20.57 -5.63
CA THR A 2 17.17 -19.37 -5.94
C THR A 2 16.33 -19.08 -4.72
N THR A 3 16.61 -17.99 -4.01
CA THR A 3 15.77 -17.51 -2.92
C THR A 3 14.41 -17.23 -3.52
N ILE A 4 13.44 -18.09 -3.25
CA ILE A 4 12.04 -17.82 -3.54
C ILE A 4 11.72 -16.68 -2.57
N GLU A 5 11.66 -15.44 -3.06
CA GLU A 5 11.13 -14.34 -2.27
C GLU A 5 9.70 -14.74 -1.92
N ALA A 6 9.50 -15.19 -0.69
CA ALA A 6 8.20 -15.67 -0.25
C ALA A 6 7.28 -14.44 -0.20
N TYR A 7 6.41 -14.31 -1.21
CA TYR A 7 5.31 -13.36 -1.16
C TYR A 7 4.44 -13.73 0.03
N GLY A 8 4.47 -12.89 1.05
CA GLY A 8 3.76 -13.08 2.30
C GLY A 8 2.56 -12.16 2.41
N GLU A 9 1.67 -12.48 3.34
CA GLU A 9 0.68 -11.53 3.85
C GLU A 9 0.71 -11.53 5.37
N ARG A 10 0.56 -10.34 5.96
CA ARG A 10 0.35 -10.18 7.40
C ARG A 10 -0.79 -9.22 7.67
N LEU A 11 -1.29 -9.23 8.90
CA LEU A 11 -2.18 -8.18 9.37
C LEU A 11 -1.43 -6.84 9.36
N ALA A 12 -2.16 -5.78 9.00
CA ALA A 12 -1.63 -4.43 9.06
C ALA A 12 -1.47 -3.99 10.51
N GLU A 13 -0.39 -3.26 10.77
CA GLU A 13 -0.13 -2.60 12.04
C GLU A 13 -0.77 -1.20 12.08
N PRO A 14 -1.03 -0.64 13.27
CA PRO A 14 -1.51 0.73 13.40
C PRO A 14 -0.63 1.73 12.66
N GLY A 15 -1.27 2.64 11.92
CA GLY A 15 -0.59 3.65 11.11
C GLY A 15 -0.23 3.21 9.69
N GLU A 16 -0.34 1.91 9.37
CA GLU A 16 -0.11 1.42 8.01
C GLU A 16 -1.29 1.73 7.10
N ARG A 17 -0.98 2.18 5.87
CA ARG A 17 -1.99 2.64 4.92
C ARG A 17 -1.95 1.87 3.62
N CYS A 18 -3.13 1.61 3.08
CA CYS A 18 -3.33 1.15 1.73
C CYS A 18 -2.83 2.19 0.72
N THR A 19 -2.56 1.76 -0.52
CA THR A 19 -2.15 2.62 -1.64
C THR A 19 -3.14 3.75 -1.97
N CYS A 20 -4.36 3.68 -1.44
CA CYS A 20 -5.37 4.73 -1.52
C CYS A 20 -5.35 5.75 -0.36
N GLY A 21 -4.52 5.52 0.67
CA GLY A 21 -4.43 6.36 1.87
C GLY A 21 -5.36 5.94 3.01
N ARG A 22 -6.22 4.93 2.87
CA ARG A 22 -7.00 4.37 3.99
C ARG A 22 -6.13 3.52 4.91
N ALA A 23 -6.56 3.28 6.13
CA ALA A 23 -5.93 2.27 6.99
C ALA A 23 -5.90 0.91 6.27
N ALA A 24 -4.74 0.27 6.28
CA ALA A 24 -4.60 -1.08 5.78
C ALA A 24 -5.22 -2.06 6.78
N VAL A 25 -5.77 -3.17 6.27
CA VAL A 25 -6.18 -4.34 7.06
C VAL A 25 -5.19 -5.49 6.89
N LYS A 26 -4.49 -5.52 5.75
CA LYS A 26 -3.42 -6.47 5.44
C LYS A 26 -2.25 -5.75 4.79
N VAL A 27 -1.07 -6.34 4.90
CA VAL A 27 0.14 -5.94 4.18
C VAL A 27 0.67 -7.16 3.44
N PHE A 28 0.83 -7.00 2.12
CA PHE A 28 1.52 -7.97 1.28
C PHE A 28 3.02 -7.66 1.30
N THR A 29 3.85 -8.65 1.63
CA THR A 29 5.30 -8.50 1.77
C THR A 29 6.03 -9.30 0.69
N GLY A 30 7.29 -8.95 0.42
CA GLY A 30 8.12 -9.68 -0.55
C GLY A 30 7.75 -9.44 -2.02
N GLY A 31 6.93 -8.42 -2.30
CA GLY A 31 6.60 -8.03 -3.67
C GLY A 31 7.68 -7.21 -4.36
N PRO A 32 7.63 -7.08 -5.70
CA PRO A 32 8.60 -6.27 -6.47
C PRO A 32 8.53 -4.78 -6.11
N TRP A 33 7.47 -4.38 -5.41
CA TRP A 33 7.23 -3.02 -4.93
C TRP A 33 7.51 -2.87 -3.43
N GLY A 34 8.02 -3.92 -2.77
CA GLY A 34 8.12 -4.01 -1.31
C GLY A 34 6.75 -4.15 -0.64
N ASP A 35 6.74 -3.89 0.67
CA ASP A 35 5.55 -4.04 1.50
C ASP A 35 4.42 -3.09 1.07
N THR A 36 3.25 -3.67 0.80
CA THR A 36 2.10 -2.95 0.24
C THR A 36 0.84 -3.18 1.07
N GLY A 37 0.25 -2.10 1.57
CA GLY A 37 -0.98 -2.13 2.34
C GLY A 37 -2.22 -2.34 1.47
N TYR A 38 -3.18 -3.09 2.00
CA TYR A 38 -4.48 -3.36 1.39
C TYR A 38 -5.60 -3.05 2.38
N CYS A 39 -6.61 -2.27 1.95
CA CYS A 39 -7.71 -1.82 2.82
C CYS A 39 -8.99 -2.67 2.71
N GLY A 40 -8.96 -3.82 2.02
CA GLY A 40 -10.13 -4.68 1.85
C GLY A 40 -11.04 -4.32 0.68
N LEU A 41 -10.74 -3.23 -0.05
CA LEU A 41 -11.49 -2.82 -1.23
C LEU A 41 -10.73 -3.21 -2.51
N PRO A 42 -11.34 -3.97 -3.44
CA PRO A 42 -10.66 -4.46 -4.65
C PRO A 42 -10.19 -3.33 -5.57
N ASP A 43 -10.94 -2.22 -5.66
CA ASP A 43 -10.56 -1.03 -6.44
C ASP A 43 -9.58 -0.09 -5.71
N GLY A 44 -9.03 -0.53 -4.57
CA GLY A 44 -8.26 0.31 -3.68
C GLY A 44 -9.09 1.38 -2.96
N GLY A 45 -10.34 1.65 -3.33
CA GLY A 45 -11.23 2.57 -2.59
C GLY A 45 -10.81 4.04 -2.60
N GLN A 46 -9.89 4.43 -3.50
CA GLN A 46 -9.48 5.82 -3.70
C GLN A 46 -10.61 6.61 -4.37
N ARG A 47 -11.01 7.72 -3.75
CA ARG A 47 -12.00 8.67 -4.28
C ARG A 47 -11.35 10.05 -4.32
N GLY A 48 -11.02 10.54 -5.52
CA GLY A 48 -10.35 11.83 -5.72
C GLY A 48 -8.85 11.71 -6.04
N PRO A 49 -8.09 12.82 -5.89
CA PRO A 49 -6.66 12.86 -6.16
C PRO A 49 -5.87 11.92 -5.23
N CYS A 50 -4.64 11.62 -5.61
CA CYS A 50 -3.78 10.77 -4.81
C CYS A 50 -3.41 11.43 -3.49
N THR A 51 -3.71 10.78 -2.37
CA THR A 51 -3.33 11.25 -1.02
C THR A 51 -1.83 11.35 -0.80
N PHE A 52 -1.00 10.61 -1.54
CA PHE A 52 0.44 10.59 -1.33
C PHE A 52 1.18 11.70 -2.11
N CYS A 53 0.81 11.95 -3.37
CA CYS A 53 1.45 12.98 -4.19
C CYS A 53 0.60 14.24 -4.45
N GLY A 54 -0.67 14.23 -4.05
CA GLY A 54 -1.64 15.29 -4.40
C GLY A 54 -2.07 15.31 -5.88
N GLY A 55 -1.48 14.46 -6.72
CA GLY A 55 -1.71 14.41 -8.16
C GLY A 55 -2.98 13.66 -8.60
N PRO A 56 -3.18 13.47 -9.91
CA PRO A 56 -4.33 12.73 -10.44
C PRO A 56 -4.32 11.25 -9.99
N ARG A 57 -5.50 10.63 -10.04
CA ARG A 57 -5.68 9.21 -9.71
C ARG A 57 -4.84 8.34 -10.66
N HIS A 58 -4.13 7.37 -10.11
CA HIS A 58 -3.33 6.41 -10.87
C HIS A 58 -3.83 4.98 -10.63
N GLN A 59 -3.78 4.15 -11.67
CA GLN A 59 -4.22 2.75 -11.60
C GLN A 59 -3.25 1.84 -10.84
N GLY A 60 -2.02 2.31 -10.60
CA GLY A 60 -0.98 1.60 -9.87
C GLY A 60 -0.58 2.29 -8.56
N ARG A 61 0.46 1.74 -7.94
CA ARG A 61 1.09 2.29 -6.74
C ARG A 61 1.65 3.69 -7.04
N CYS A 62 1.39 4.63 -6.14
CA CYS A 62 2.00 5.96 -6.22
C CYS A 62 3.52 5.83 -6.06
N PRO A 63 4.37 6.48 -6.88
CA PRO A 63 5.82 6.41 -6.74
C PRO A 63 6.32 6.96 -5.39
N VAL A 64 5.57 7.88 -4.77
CA VAL A 64 5.87 8.42 -3.43
C VAL A 64 5.10 7.70 -2.31
N TYR A 65 4.44 6.58 -2.60
CA TYR A 65 3.74 5.78 -1.60
C TYR A 65 4.71 5.31 -0.52
N LYS A 66 4.32 5.55 0.73
CA LYS A 66 4.93 4.94 1.92
C LYS A 66 3.85 4.17 2.67
N LEU A 67 4.16 2.93 3.06
CA LEU A 67 3.27 2.09 3.87
C LEU A 67 2.90 2.78 5.18
N ARG A 68 3.91 3.38 5.82
CA ARG A 68 3.74 4.31 6.94
C ARG A 68 4.16 5.69 6.45
N PRO A 69 3.23 6.56 6.04
CA PRO A 69 3.58 7.97 5.87
C PRO A 69 4.09 8.48 7.22
N ASP A 70 5.25 9.11 7.22
CA ASP A 70 5.82 9.76 8.38
C ASP A 70 4.74 10.64 9.04
N GLY A 71 4.54 10.42 10.35
CA GLY A 71 3.34 10.82 11.07
C GLY A 71 2.99 12.29 10.87
N SER A 72 1.74 12.53 10.46
CA SER A 72 1.05 13.83 10.61
C SER A 72 0.39 13.90 11.98
#